data_AF-A0A0C2V5F3-F1
#
_entry.id   AF-A0A0C2V5F3-F1
#
_cell.length_a   1.000
_cell.length_b   1.000
_cell.length_c   1.000
_cell.angle_alpha   90.00
_cell.angle_beta   90.00
_cell.angle_gamma   90.00
#
_symmetry.space_group_name_H-M   'P 1'
#
loop_
_entity.id
_entity.type
_entity.pdbx_description
1 polymer ?
#
loop_
_entity_poly.entity_id
_entity_poly.type
_entity_poly.pdbx_seq_one_letter_code
_entity_poly.pdbx_strand_id
1 'polypeptide(L)'
;MLRKLSLLALFMTFLTSSASAKDLYFDGYTSYNRYGGNITLSADFVRNTRNARTGTLKMQLWATKQKYRGGYINGYIVGEANLGELYANRYFQNVSQTVYFRQPPAGYYYMTMVLAEYRYNGQYETMDYVNYQRQERF
;
A
#
# COMPACT_ATOMS: atom_id res chain seq x y z
N MET A 1 28.31 56.78 -25.20
CA MET A 1 28.39 55.53 -24.41
C MET A 1 27.02 55.23 -23.82
N LEU A 2 26.26 54.29 -24.40
CA LEU A 2 24.95 53.85 -23.87
C LEU A 2 25.11 52.40 -23.41
N ARG A 3 25.08 52.15 -22.10
CA ARG A 3 25.19 50.80 -21.53
C ARG A 3 23.84 50.08 -21.68
N LYS A 4 23.80 49.03 -22.50
CA LYS A 4 22.66 48.13 -22.62
C LYS A 4 22.48 47.37 -21.30
N LEU A 5 21.41 47.67 -20.54
CA LEU A 5 20.94 46.79 -19.47
C LEU A 5 20.37 45.52 -20.13
N SER A 6 21.00 44.37 -19.91
CA SER A 6 20.41 43.08 -20.26
C SER A 6 19.53 42.63 -19.09
N LEU A 7 18.23 42.49 -19.36
CA LEU A 7 17.27 41.91 -18.42
C LEU A 7 17.34 40.37 -18.56
N LEU A 8 17.84 39.69 -17.53
CA LEU A 8 17.87 38.23 -17.50
C LEU A 8 16.52 37.73 -16.95
N ALA A 9 15.65 37.21 -17.82
CA ALA A 9 14.41 36.56 -17.40
C ALA A 9 14.74 35.12 -16.95
N LEU A 10 14.66 34.87 -15.64
CA LEU A 10 14.76 33.53 -15.07
C LEU A 10 13.45 32.77 -15.33
N PHE A 11 13.45 31.86 -16.30
CA PHE A 11 12.33 30.95 -16.55
C PHE A 11 12.34 29.83 -15.51
N MET A 12 11.52 29.96 -14.45
CA MET A 12 11.32 28.90 -13.47
C MET A 12 10.23 27.96 -13.98
N THR A 13 10.64 26.91 -14.70
CA THR A 13 9.72 25.84 -15.12
C THR A 13 9.24 25.06 -13.91
N PHE A 14 7.98 25.27 -13.52
CA PHE A 14 7.29 24.36 -12.61
C PHE A 14 6.96 23.07 -13.37
N LEU A 15 7.69 21.98 -13.10
CA LEU A 15 7.21 20.65 -13.44
C LEU A 15 6.00 20.35 -12.55
N THR A 16 4.80 20.43 -13.10
CA THR A 16 3.59 19.92 -12.44
C THR A 16 3.61 18.39 -12.52
N SER A 17 4.09 17.72 -11.47
CA SER A 17 3.83 16.29 -11.32
C SER A 17 2.36 16.11 -10.99
N SER A 18 1.57 15.58 -11.92
CA SER A 18 0.23 15.06 -11.60
C SER A 18 0.40 13.85 -10.69
N ALA A 19 0.31 14.05 -9.38
CA ALA A 19 0.13 12.94 -8.45
C ALA A 19 -1.21 12.29 -8.77
N SER A 20 -1.19 11.05 -9.28
CA SER A 20 -2.42 10.28 -9.44
C SER A 20 -3.00 10.02 -8.05
N ALA A 21 -4.17 10.58 -7.77
CA ALA A 21 -4.90 10.24 -6.56
C ALA A 21 -5.21 8.73 -6.58
N LYS A 22 -4.94 8.04 -5.47
CA LYS A 22 -5.32 6.63 -5.32
C LYS A 22 -6.84 6.57 -5.14
N ASP A 23 -7.50 5.67 -5.87
CA ASP A 23 -8.96 5.52 -5.86
C ASP A 23 -9.44 4.34 -4.99
N LEU A 24 -8.49 3.51 -4.54
CA LEU A 24 -8.67 2.44 -3.57
C LEU A 24 -7.43 2.38 -2.67
N TYR A 25 -7.58 2.68 -1.38
CA TYR A 25 -6.42 2.94 -0.51
C TYR A 25 -6.72 2.72 0.98
N PHE A 26 -5.65 2.60 1.77
CA PHE A 26 -5.72 2.69 3.23
C PHE A 26 -5.82 4.14 3.66
N ASP A 27 -6.77 4.46 4.53
CA ASP A 27 -6.88 5.78 5.17
C ASP A 27 -6.73 5.62 6.69
N GLY A 28 -5.94 6.50 7.31
CA GLY A 28 -5.50 6.36 8.70
C GLY A 28 -4.33 5.41 8.89
N TYR A 29 -4.27 4.78 10.07
CA TYR A 29 -3.18 3.90 10.46
C TYR A 29 -3.42 2.46 10.00
N THR A 30 -2.31 1.77 9.72
CA THR A 30 -2.29 0.32 9.56
C THR A 30 -1.32 -0.28 10.57
N SER A 31 -1.60 -1.49 11.04
CA SER A 31 -0.73 -2.19 11.97
C SER A 31 -0.83 -3.70 11.79
N TYR A 32 0.10 -4.41 12.41
CA TYR A 32 0.00 -5.85 12.57
C TYR A 32 0.56 -6.25 13.94
N ASN A 33 0.04 -7.34 14.49
CA ASN A 33 0.50 -7.91 15.75
C ASN A 33 0.59 -9.42 15.64
N ARG A 34 1.75 -10.00 15.99
CA ARG A 34 1.99 -11.45 15.99
C ARG A 34 1.83 -12.00 17.41
N TYR A 35 0.96 -12.98 17.58
CA TYR A 35 0.75 -13.65 18.86
C TYR A 35 0.26 -15.08 18.66
N GLY A 36 0.84 -16.03 19.42
CA GLY A 36 0.34 -17.41 19.49
C GLY A 36 0.24 -18.13 18.13
N GLY A 37 1.23 -17.96 17.25
CA GLY A 37 1.22 -18.56 15.89
C GLY A 37 0.26 -17.89 14.90
N ASN A 38 -0.40 -16.81 15.31
CA ASN A 38 -1.28 -16.00 14.47
C ASN A 38 -0.71 -14.61 14.27
N ILE A 39 -1.28 -13.91 13.29
CA ILE A 39 -1.03 -12.50 13.04
C ILE A 39 -2.37 -11.79 12.82
N THR A 40 -2.58 -10.70 13.55
CA THR A 40 -3.71 -9.79 13.34
C THR A 40 -3.24 -8.67 12.43
N LEU A 41 -3.95 -8.46 11.33
CA LEU A 41 -3.74 -7.35 10.40
C LEU A 41 -4.83 -6.31 10.64
N SER A 42 -4.45 -5.03 10.75
CA SER A 42 -5.39 -3.96 11.06
C SER A 42 -5.22 -2.73 10.18
N ALA A 43 -6.34 -2.06 9.90
CA ALA A 43 -6.41 -0.78 9.22
C ALA A 43 -7.60 0.04 9.75
N ASP A 44 -7.41 1.34 9.95
CA ASP A 44 -8.50 2.23 10.36
C ASP A 44 -9.59 2.26 9.29
N PHE A 45 -9.21 2.50 8.02
CA PHE A 45 -10.11 2.46 6.88
C PHE A 45 -9.48 1.82 5.64
N VAL A 46 -10.33 1.15 4.86
CA VAL A 46 -10.07 0.80 3.46
C VAL A 46 -11.13 1.49 2.63
N ARG A 47 -10.74 2.45 1.78
CA ARG A 47 -11.68 3.31 1.04
C ARG A 47 -11.69 2.98 -0.44
N ASN A 48 -12.89 2.86 -1.01
CA ASN A 48 -13.10 2.88 -2.45
C ASN A 48 -13.79 4.20 -2.83
N THR A 49 -13.07 5.10 -3.50
CA THR A 49 -13.61 6.38 -4.01
C THR A 49 -13.99 6.32 -5.49
N ARG A 50 -13.94 5.13 -6.09
CA ARG A 50 -14.42 4.90 -7.46
C ARG A 50 -15.94 4.99 -7.51
N ASN A 51 -16.44 5.31 -8.70
CA ASN A 51 -17.85 5.16 -9.07
C ASN A 51 -18.23 3.73 -9.47
N ALA A 52 -17.40 2.74 -9.10
CA ALA A 52 -17.62 1.33 -9.38
C ALA A 52 -17.30 0.48 -8.14
N ARG A 53 -17.91 -0.70 -8.07
CA ARG A 53 -17.58 -1.73 -7.07
C ARG A 53 -16.18 -2.28 -7.34
N THR A 54 -15.43 -2.60 -6.28
CA THR A 54 -14.14 -3.28 -6.39
C THR A 54 -14.32 -4.75 -6.77
N GLY A 55 -13.27 -5.40 -7.26
CA GLY A 55 -13.16 -6.84 -7.10
C GLY A 55 -12.93 -7.23 -5.64
N THR A 56 -12.80 -8.53 -5.38
CA THR A 56 -12.49 -9.04 -4.03
C THR A 56 -11.17 -8.45 -3.54
N LEU A 57 -11.21 -7.85 -2.36
CA LEU A 57 -10.08 -7.21 -1.71
C LEU A 57 -9.36 -8.18 -0.76
N LYS A 58 -8.04 -8.05 -0.71
CA LYS A 58 -7.18 -8.73 0.26
C LYS A 58 -6.29 -7.71 0.95
N MET A 59 -6.08 -7.95 2.24
CA MET A 59 -5.03 -7.30 3.02
C MET A 59 -3.92 -8.31 3.25
N GLN A 60 -2.73 -8.02 2.73
CA GLN A 60 -1.57 -8.91 2.77
C GLN A 60 -0.43 -8.24 3.51
N LEU A 61 0.16 -8.94 4.48
CA LEU A 61 1.43 -8.52 5.07
C LEU A 61 2.58 -9.27 4.41
N TRP A 62 3.48 -8.52 3.79
CA TRP A 62 4.64 -9.04 3.09
C TRP A 62 5.92 -8.81 3.88
N ALA A 63 6.79 -9.82 3.93
CA ALA A 63 8.17 -9.74 4.37
C ALA A 63 9.10 -9.68 3.16
N THR A 64 9.80 -8.56 2.99
CA THR A 64 10.63 -8.25 1.80
C THR A 64 12.07 -7.91 2.20
N LYS A 65 13.06 -8.20 1.35
CA LYS A 65 14.47 -7.89 1.65
C LYS A 65 14.80 -6.40 1.52
N GLN A 66 13.98 -5.65 0.79
CA GLN A 66 14.10 -4.21 0.60
C GLN A 66 12.70 -3.59 0.72
N LYS A 67 12.60 -2.35 1.18
CA LYS A 67 11.31 -1.63 1.23
C LYS A 67 10.65 -1.64 -0.16
N TYR A 68 9.37 -1.96 -0.18
CA TYR A 68 8.60 -2.03 -1.41
C TYR A 68 8.40 -0.62 -2.01
N ARG A 69 8.55 -0.49 -3.33
CA ARG A 69 8.52 0.79 -4.05
C ARG A 69 7.41 0.86 -5.11
N GLY A 70 6.44 -0.05 -5.06
CA GLY A 70 5.45 -0.24 -6.13
C GLY A 70 5.91 -1.24 -7.20
N GLY A 71 4.99 -1.66 -8.06
CA GLY A 71 5.24 -2.65 -9.12
C GLY A 71 5.01 -4.09 -8.65
N TYR A 72 5.89 -5.01 -9.07
CA TYR A 72 5.83 -6.39 -8.59
C TYR A 72 6.51 -6.50 -7.22
N ILE A 73 5.80 -7.04 -6.23
CA ILE A 73 6.35 -7.28 -4.90
C ILE A 73 7.04 -8.65 -4.86
N ASN A 74 8.28 -8.69 -4.38
CA ASN A 74 9.07 -9.92 -4.21
C ASN A 74 9.40 -10.14 -2.73
N GLY A 75 8.89 -11.23 -2.17
CA GLY A 75 9.04 -11.59 -0.77
C GLY A 75 8.10 -12.71 -0.35
N TYR A 76 7.83 -12.78 0.95
CA TYR A 76 6.97 -13.80 1.55
C TYR A 76 5.71 -13.15 2.09
N ILE A 77 4.53 -13.66 1.74
CA ILE A 77 3.29 -13.30 2.42
C ILE A 77 3.28 -14.02 3.77
N VAL A 78 3.30 -13.25 4.85
CA VAL A 78 3.32 -13.79 6.22
C VAL A 78 1.93 -13.78 6.88
N GLY A 79 0.98 -13.05 6.29
CA GLY A 79 -0.43 -13.04 6.67
C GLY A 79 -1.28 -12.49 5.53
N GLU A 80 -2.46 -13.07 5.31
CA GLU A 80 -3.40 -12.64 4.26
C GLU A 80 -4.83 -12.78 4.76
N ALA A 81 -5.60 -11.70 4.67
CA ALA A 81 -7.02 -11.67 4.99
C ALA A 81 -7.85 -11.25 3.76
N ASN A 82 -8.96 -11.95 3.52
CA ASN A 82 -9.96 -11.56 2.53
C ASN A 82 -10.94 -10.57 3.18
N LEU A 83 -11.15 -9.42 2.55
CA LEU A 83 -12.07 -8.39 3.05
C LEU A 83 -13.42 -8.38 2.30
N GLY A 84 -13.56 -9.14 1.22
CA GLY A 84 -14.71 -9.08 0.32
C GLY A 84 -14.62 -7.90 -0.65
N GLU A 85 -15.75 -7.46 -1.17
CA GLU A 85 -15.85 -6.35 -2.12
C GLU A 85 -16.36 -5.08 -1.46
N LEU A 86 -15.99 -3.91 -1.99
CA LEU A 86 -16.56 -2.62 -1.61
C LEU A 86 -17.34 -2.03 -2.78
N TYR A 87 -18.59 -1.65 -2.53
CA TYR A 87 -19.37 -0.84 -3.47
C TYR A 87 -18.71 0.52 -3.74
N ALA A 88 -19.16 1.18 -4.80
CA ALA A 88 -18.74 2.53 -5.14
C ALA A 88 -18.92 3.48 -3.94
N ASN A 89 -17.92 4.34 -3.68
CA ASN A 89 -17.96 5.33 -2.61
C ASN A 89 -18.31 4.73 -1.23
N ARG A 90 -17.72 3.58 -0.90
CA ARG A 90 -17.87 2.90 0.41
C ARG A 90 -16.51 2.57 1.00
N TYR A 91 -16.53 2.21 2.28
CA TYR A 91 -15.34 1.88 3.04
C TYR A 91 -15.59 0.73 4.01
N PHE A 92 -14.52 -0.01 4.32
CA PHE A 92 -14.43 -0.74 5.58
C PHE A 92 -13.83 0.18 6.65
N GLN A 93 -14.25 -0.01 7.90
CA GLN A 93 -13.74 0.73 9.06
C GLN A 93 -13.34 -0.25 10.17
N ASN A 94 -12.35 0.13 10.97
CA ASN A 94 -11.84 -0.66 12.10
C ASN A 94 -11.54 -2.11 11.68
N VAL A 95 -10.86 -2.28 10.54
CA VAL A 95 -10.53 -3.60 10.02
C VAL A 95 -9.57 -4.28 11.00
N SER A 96 -9.93 -5.47 11.47
CA SER A 96 -9.10 -6.31 12.31
C SER A 96 -9.33 -7.77 11.92
N GLN A 97 -8.32 -8.40 11.34
CA GLN A 97 -8.41 -9.76 10.82
C GLN A 97 -7.26 -10.60 11.36
N THR A 98 -7.58 -11.63 12.14
CA THR A 98 -6.59 -12.57 12.67
C THR A 98 -6.52 -13.78 11.76
N VAL A 99 -5.31 -14.06 11.27
CA VAL A 99 -5.02 -15.15 10.34
C VAL A 99 -3.79 -15.91 10.80
N TYR A 100 -3.59 -17.12 10.27
CA TYR A 100 -2.40 -17.89 10.58
C TYR A 100 -1.14 -17.17 10.11
N PHE A 101 -0.13 -17.09 10.99
CA PHE A 101 1.15 -16.48 10.67
C PHE A 101 2.03 -17.47 9.90
N ARG A 102 2.39 -17.12 8.68
CA ARG A 102 3.30 -17.92 7.84
C ARG A 102 4.72 -17.42 8.03
N GLN A 103 5.49 -18.12 8.84
CA GLN A 103 6.86 -17.72 9.14
C GLN A 103 7.75 -17.71 7.88
N PRO A 104 8.41 -16.59 7.55
CA PRO A 104 9.37 -16.56 6.46
C PRO A 104 10.68 -17.26 6.89
N PRO A 105 11.57 -17.62 5.95
CA PRO A 105 12.90 -18.11 6.29
C PRO A 105 13.67 -17.11 7.17
N ALA A 106 14.54 -17.62 8.05
CA ALA A 106 15.30 -16.80 8.98
C ALA A 106 16.03 -15.63 8.29
N GLY A 107 16.04 -14.47 8.95
CA GLY A 107 16.72 -13.28 8.46
C GLY A 107 15.99 -11.97 8.75
N TYR A 108 16.50 -10.89 8.15
CA TYR A 108 15.96 -9.54 8.31
C TYR A 108 15.07 -9.16 7.12
N TYR A 109 13.90 -8.57 7.42
CA TYR A 109 12.93 -8.19 6.41
C TYR A 109 12.29 -6.84 6.75
N TYR A 110 12.00 -6.05 5.72
CA TYR A 110 11.05 -4.96 5.80
C TYR A 110 9.64 -5.52 5.65
N MET A 111 8.75 -5.11 6.56
CA MET A 111 7.35 -5.46 6.50
C MET A 111 6.59 -4.43 5.66
N THR A 112 5.66 -4.89 4.83
CA THR A 112 4.79 -4.05 4.00
C THR A 112 3.35 -4.54 4.08
N MET A 113 2.43 -3.69 4.51
CA MET A 113 1.00 -3.95 4.36
C MET A 113 0.59 -3.60 2.93
N VAL A 114 -0.08 -4.51 2.24
CA VAL A 114 -0.55 -4.35 0.86
C VAL A 114 -2.06 -4.51 0.82
N LEU A 115 -2.74 -3.55 0.19
CA LEU A 115 -4.11 -3.69 -0.26
C LEU A 115 -4.08 -4.20 -1.70
N ALA A 116 -4.60 -5.40 -1.91
CA ALA A 116 -4.69 -6.02 -3.22
C ALA A 116 -6.15 -6.20 -3.63
N GLU A 117 -6.43 -6.07 -4.92
CA GLU A 117 -7.77 -6.28 -5.48
C GLU A 117 -7.70 -7.29 -6.62
N TYR A 118 -8.67 -8.21 -6.64
CA TYR A 118 -8.85 -9.14 -7.73
C TYR A 118 -9.37 -8.43 -8.98
N ARG A 119 -8.67 -8.56 -10.10
CA ARG A 119 -9.01 -7.89 -11.36
C ARG A 119 -9.53 -8.86 -12.40
N TYR A 120 -10.09 -8.29 -13.48
CA TYR A 120 -10.70 -9.04 -14.59
C TYR A 120 -9.69 -9.95 -15.33
N ASN A 121 -8.39 -9.69 -15.22
CA ASN A 121 -7.32 -10.55 -15.74
C ASN A 121 -7.09 -11.82 -14.91
N GLY A 122 -7.90 -12.03 -13.85
CA GLY A 122 -7.83 -13.19 -12.99
C GLY A 122 -6.72 -13.14 -11.94
N GLN A 123 -6.09 -11.97 -11.73
CA GLN A 123 -4.97 -11.78 -10.82
C GLN A 123 -5.26 -10.72 -9.77
N TYR A 124 -4.53 -10.78 -8.66
CA TYR A 124 -4.53 -9.73 -7.64
C TYR A 124 -3.50 -8.67 -8.00
N GLU A 125 -3.95 -7.41 -8.07
CA GLU A 125 -3.08 -6.25 -8.29
C GLU A 125 -2.94 -5.43 -7.01
N THR A 126 -1.75 -4.88 -6.76
CA THR A 126 -1.53 -3.95 -5.64
C THR A 126 -2.18 -2.60 -5.93
N MET A 127 -3.11 -2.21 -5.06
CA MET A 127 -3.82 -0.92 -5.14
C MET A 127 -3.16 0.12 -4.24
N ASP A 128 -2.74 -0.31 -3.06
CA ASP A 128 -2.06 0.54 -2.09
C ASP A 128 -1.12 -0.26 -1.20
N TYR A 129 -0.16 0.41 -0.56
CA TYR A 129 0.76 -0.21 0.38
C TYR A 129 1.32 0.77 1.41
N VAL A 130 1.68 0.22 2.58
CA VAL A 130 2.36 0.93 3.67
C VAL A 130 3.60 0.13 4.07
N ASN A 131 4.78 0.75 3.96
CA ASN A 131 6.02 0.16 4.48
C ASN A 131 6.19 0.51 5.96
N TYR A 132 6.57 -0.49 6.76
CA TYR A 132 6.99 -0.27 8.14
C TYR A 132 8.50 0.05 8.18
N GLN A 133 8.87 1.00 9.04
CA GLN A 133 10.21 1.60 8.99
C GLN A 133 11.32 0.66 9.48
N ARG A 134 11.02 -0.15 10.48
CA ARG A 134 11.97 -1.07 11.10
C ARG A 134 11.96 -2.41 10.38
N GLN A 135 13.14 -3.00 10.25
CA GLN A 135 13.23 -4.40 9.87
C GLN A 135 12.85 -5.28 11.04
N GLU A 136 12.24 -6.42 10.73
CA GLU A 136 12.03 -7.50 11.67
C GLU A 136 13.01 -8.63 11.41
N ARG A 137 13.44 -9.24 12.51
CA ARG A 137 14.22 -10.48 12.49
C ARG A 137 13.27 -11.65 12.73
N PHE A 138 13.38 -12.66 11.88
CA PHE A 138 12.74 -13.97 12.04
C PHE A 138 13.80 -15.05 12.18
#